data_AF-A0A842QYZ0-F1
#
_entry.id   AF-A0A842QYZ0-F1
#
_cell.length_a   1.000
_cell.length_b   1.000
_cell.length_c   1.000
_cell.angle_alpha   90.00
_cell.angle_beta   90.00
_cell.angle_gamma   90.00
#
_symmetry.space_group_name_H-M   'P 1'
#
loop_
_entity.id
_entity.type
_entity.pdbx_description
1 polymer ?
#
loop_
_entity_poly.entity_id
_entity_poly.type
_entity_poly.pdbx_seq_one_letter_code
_entity_poly.pdbx_strand_id
1 'polypeptide(L)'
;MTIELTPLAKSILEARYLLKNENGEVIESPEEMLARVVQHVSQVNRKRMNAREFREYKENILQMLVHLDFLPNSPTLMNAGTMVGQLSACFVLPVEDSIDGIFDAVKNMAKIHKSGGGTGFSFSALRPKGDIIKSTMGESSGPLSFMNVFDSTTSAITQGGRRRGANMGIMNVNHPDIEAFISAKEKLKLLQNFNLSVAVTDEFIESVKNNSSFNLINPRNQKIESKVNANALFDSIAKAAWTCGDPGLIFIDEINRKNPTPALG
;
A
#
# COMPACT_ATOMS: atom_id res chain seq x y z
N MET A 1 25.87 25.17 1.33
CA MET A 1 26.03 24.12 0.32
C MET A 1 24.84 24.20 -0.62
N THR A 2 25.08 24.18 -1.93
CA THR A 2 24.06 24.35 -2.96
C THR A 2 23.82 23.00 -3.61
N ILE A 3 22.56 22.62 -3.83
CA ILE A 3 22.25 21.35 -4.50
C ILE A 3 22.18 21.57 -6.02
N GLU A 4 22.93 20.77 -6.78
CA GLU A 4 22.87 20.80 -8.23
C GLU A 4 21.68 19.96 -8.73
N LEU A 5 20.65 20.65 -9.23
CA LEU A 5 19.42 20.01 -9.70
C LEU A 5 19.18 20.29 -11.18
N THR A 6 18.75 19.24 -11.89
CA THR A 6 18.26 19.38 -13.26
C THR A 6 16.99 20.24 -13.30
N PRO A 7 16.66 20.87 -14.44
CA PRO A 7 15.41 21.63 -14.57
C PRO A 7 14.16 20.81 -14.23
N LEU A 8 14.13 19.54 -14.63
CA LEU A 8 13.02 18.62 -14.32
C LEU A 8 12.90 18.38 -12.80
N ALA A 9 14.01 18.15 -12.11
CA ALA A 9 14.01 17.96 -10.66
C ALA A 9 13.45 19.19 -9.95
N LYS A 10 13.85 20.40 -10.37
CA LYS A 10 13.32 21.65 -9.82
C LYS A 10 11.81 21.76 -10.01
N SER A 11 11.31 21.51 -11.22
CA SER A 11 9.86 21.54 -11.50
C SER A 11 9.08 20.52 -10.66
N ILE A 12 9.64 19.32 -10.42
CA ILE A 12 9.01 18.30 -9.57
C ILE A 12 8.96 18.77 -8.11
N LEU A 13 10.05 19.36 -7.61
CA LEU A 13 10.12 19.88 -6.24
C LEU A 13 9.08 20.98 -6.02
N GLU A 14 9.00 21.96 -6.90
CA GLU A 14 8.02 23.06 -6.85
C GLU A 14 6.57 22.55 -6.94
N ALA A 15 6.33 21.53 -7.77
CA ALA A 15 5.00 20.98 -7.92
C ALA A 15 4.52 20.25 -6.66
N ARG A 16 5.40 19.49 -5.99
CA ARG A 16 4.98 18.44 -5.03
C ARG A 16 5.64 18.45 -3.65
N TYR A 17 6.84 19.00 -3.52
CA TYR A 17 7.65 18.83 -2.31
C TYR A 17 7.77 20.12 -1.49
N LEU A 18 8.13 21.22 -2.14
CA LEU A 18 8.38 22.50 -1.48
C LEU A 18 7.11 23.01 -0.80
N LEU A 19 7.27 23.65 0.36
CA LEU A 19 6.15 24.27 1.07
C LEU A 19 5.53 25.41 0.25
N LYS A 20 4.22 25.55 0.39
CA LYS A 20 3.42 26.58 -0.27
C LYS A 20 2.62 27.36 0.76
N ASN A 21 2.41 28.65 0.52
CA ASN A 21 1.51 29.46 1.32
C ASN A 21 0.03 29.19 0.95
N GLU A 22 -0.89 29.90 1.61
CA GLU A 22 -2.33 29.77 1.37
C GLU A 22 -2.77 30.16 -0.05
N ASN A 23 -1.98 30.99 -0.74
CA ASN A 23 -2.19 31.38 -2.13
C ASN A 23 -1.62 30.34 -3.13
N GLY A 24 -0.96 29.28 -2.64
CA GLY A 24 -0.34 28.24 -3.45
C GLY A 24 1.04 28.59 -4.01
N GLU A 25 1.64 29.69 -3.57
CA GLU A 25 2.97 30.13 -4.00
C GLU A 25 4.05 29.37 -3.21
N VAL A 26 5.13 28.97 -3.90
CA VAL A 26 6.26 28.27 -3.27
C VAL A 26 7.01 29.24 -2.35
N ILE A 27 7.18 28.87 -1.08
CA ILE A 27 7.84 29.68 -0.05
C ILE A 27 9.09 29.02 0.54
N GLU A 28 9.57 27.97 -0.11
CA GLU A 28 10.70 27.17 0.36
C GLU A 28 11.58 26.79 -0.84
N SER A 29 12.88 26.96 -0.70
CA SER A 29 13.89 26.48 -1.64
C SER A 29 14.26 25.00 -1.38
N PRO A 30 14.86 24.29 -2.36
CA PRO A 30 15.35 22.92 -2.15
C PRO A 30 16.28 22.78 -0.93
N GLU A 31 17.21 23.72 -0.74
CA GLU A 31 18.13 23.73 0.40
C GLU A 31 17.40 23.93 1.73
N GLU A 32 16.40 24.82 1.78
CA GLU A 32 15.56 25.02 2.96
C GLU A 32 14.72 23.79 3.29
N MET A 33 14.17 23.10 2.28
CA MET A 33 13.47 21.82 2.45
C MET A 33 14.40 20.78 3.11
N LEU A 34 15.62 20.62 2.59
CA LEU A 34 16.58 19.68 3.18
C LEU A 34 16.95 20.08 4.61
N ALA A 35 17.19 21.37 4.86
CA ALA A 35 17.48 21.87 6.20
C ALA A 35 16.32 21.61 7.18
N ARG A 36 15.06 21.81 6.75
CA ARG A 36 13.85 21.49 7.53
C ARG A 36 13.78 20.01 7.86
N VAL A 37 13.99 19.15 6.87
CA VAL A 37 13.99 17.69 7.05
C VAL A 37 15.05 17.28 8.07
N VAL A 38 16.31 17.70 7.87
CA VAL A 38 17.43 17.38 8.77
C VAL A 38 17.17 17.90 10.18
N GLN A 39 16.67 19.13 10.31
CA GLN A 39 16.33 19.71 11.60
C GLN A 39 15.30 18.87 12.35
N HIS A 40 14.25 18.41 11.67
CA HIS A 40 13.16 17.64 12.26
C HIS A 40 13.62 16.23 12.65
N VAL A 41 14.21 15.47 11.72
CA VAL A 41 14.60 14.07 11.97
C VAL A 41 15.71 13.95 13.00
N SER A 42 16.60 14.95 13.08
CA SER A 42 17.70 14.92 14.05
C SER A 42 17.22 15.07 15.49
N GLN A 43 16.03 15.64 15.75
CA GLN A 43 15.57 15.89 17.12
C GLN A 43 15.50 14.63 17.99
N VAL A 44 15.31 13.45 17.39
CA VAL A 44 15.30 12.17 18.12
C VAL A 44 16.59 11.94 18.92
N ASN A 45 17.73 12.46 18.45
CA ASN A 45 19.02 12.30 19.08
C ASN A 45 19.46 13.53 19.90
N ARG A 46 18.67 14.60 19.96
CA ARG A 46 19.06 15.87 20.60
C ARG A 46 19.46 15.71 22.06
N LYS A 47 18.75 14.86 22.81
CA LYS A 47 19.02 14.62 24.24
C LYS A 47 20.22 13.70 24.50
N ARG A 48 20.74 13.03 23.46
CA ARG A 48 21.84 12.06 23.56
C ARG A 48 23.20 12.65 23.19
N MET A 49 23.23 13.91 22.74
CA MET A 49 24.40 14.57 22.17
C MET A 49 24.60 15.95 22.80
N ASN A 50 25.85 16.35 22.99
CA ASN A 50 26.18 17.72 23.32
C ASN A 50 25.96 18.66 22.11
N ALA A 51 26.07 19.98 22.32
CA ALA A 51 25.77 20.95 21.27
C ALA A 51 26.69 20.86 20.05
N ARG A 52 27.95 20.45 20.23
CA ARG A 52 28.91 20.28 19.13
C ARG A 52 28.60 19.01 18.34
N GLU A 53 28.47 17.89 19.02
CA GLU A 53 28.12 16.59 18.42
C GLU A 53 26.82 16.68 17.63
N PHE A 54 25.80 17.36 18.18
CA PHE A 54 24.52 17.51 17.50
C PHE A 54 24.62 18.35 16.22
N ARG A 55 25.50 19.36 16.19
CA ARG A 55 25.76 20.15 14.97
C ARG A 55 26.47 19.31 13.91
N GLU A 56 27.53 18.60 14.31
CA GLU A 56 28.27 17.70 13.41
C GLU A 56 27.36 16.60 12.85
N TYR A 57 26.50 16.01 13.69
CA TYR A 57 25.51 15.02 13.28
C TYR A 57 24.54 15.55 12.22
N LYS A 58 23.98 16.75 12.44
CA LYS A 58 23.10 17.39 11.46
C LYS A 58 23.81 17.68 10.14
N GLU A 59 25.03 18.22 10.21
CA GLU A 59 25.83 18.56 9.04
C GLU A 59 26.10 17.33 8.18
N ASN A 60 26.48 16.21 8.80
CA ASN A 60 26.72 14.95 8.10
C ASN A 60 25.47 14.46 7.36
N ILE A 61 24.29 14.52 7.99
CA ILE A 61 23.04 14.13 7.32
C ILE A 61 22.75 15.10 6.16
N LEU A 62 22.90 16.40 6.38
CA LEU A 62 22.64 17.40 5.34
C LEU A 62 23.56 17.18 4.13
N GLN A 63 24.84 16.88 4.35
CA GLN A 63 25.79 16.56 3.29
C GLN A 63 25.34 15.35 2.47
N MET A 64 24.92 14.26 3.12
CA MET A 64 24.41 13.07 2.43
C MET A 64 23.17 13.39 1.56
N LEU A 65 22.27 14.25 2.05
CA LEU A 65 21.09 14.64 1.28
C LEU A 65 21.43 15.57 0.11
N VAL A 66 22.37 16.52 0.30
CA VAL A 66 22.78 17.46 -0.75
C VAL A 66 23.54 16.76 -1.87
N HIS A 67 24.42 15.82 -1.53
CA HIS A 67 25.15 15.01 -2.52
C HIS A 67 24.31 13.89 -3.13
N LEU A 68 23.06 13.72 -2.67
CA LEU A 68 22.16 12.65 -3.10
C LEU A 68 22.70 11.23 -2.83
N ASP A 69 23.64 11.09 -1.89
CA ASP A 69 24.11 9.80 -1.38
C ASP A 69 22.96 9.02 -0.73
N PHE A 70 21.98 9.75 -0.18
CA PHE A 70 20.76 9.21 0.39
C PHE A 70 19.59 10.17 0.20
N LEU A 71 18.40 9.63 -0.06
CA LEU A 71 17.14 10.38 0.02
C LEU A 71 16.09 9.55 0.75
N PRO A 72 15.37 10.13 1.73
CA PRO A 72 14.25 9.44 2.36
C PRO A 72 13.04 9.39 1.43
N ASN A 73 12.05 8.58 1.79
CA ASN A 73 10.80 8.51 1.03
C ASN A 73 10.10 9.88 0.95
N SER A 74 9.19 10.02 -0.02
CA SER A 74 8.54 11.31 -0.31
C SER A 74 7.79 11.95 0.88
N PRO A 75 7.02 11.21 1.71
CA PRO A 75 6.36 11.81 2.88
C PRO A 75 7.33 12.48 3.87
N THR A 76 8.54 11.94 4.05
CA THR A 76 9.56 12.59 4.88
C THR A 76 9.92 13.97 4.33
N LEU A 77 10.21 14.07 3.03
CA LEU A 77 10.56 15.35 2.39
C LEU A 77 9.40 16.36 2.45
N MET A 78 8.17 15.88 2.21
CA MET A 78 6.96 16.70 2.18
C MET A 78 6.52 17.18 3.57
N ASN A 79 6.62 16.34 4.61
CA ASN A 79 5.91 16.54 5.87
C ASN A 79 6.81 16.76 7.09
N ALA A 80 8.12 16.51 7.02
CA ALA A 80 9.00 16.72 8.16
C ALA A 80 8.95 18.18 8.64
N GLY A 81 8.69 18.40 9.93
CA GLY A 81 8.59 19.76 10.48
C GLY A 81 7.31 20.52 10.12
N THR A 82 6.31 19.86 9.50
CA THR A 82 4.98 20.45 9.24
C THR A 82 3.94 19.94 10.25
N MET A 83 2.76 20.55 10.25
CA MET A 83 1.61 20.10 11.07
C MET A 83 1.09 18.70 10.70
N VAL A 84 1.36 18.21 9.47
CA VAL A 84 0.90 16.88 9.02
C VAL A 84 1.71 15.78 9.69
N GLY A 85 3.03 15.95 9.82
CA GLY A 85 3.92 15.12 10.64
C GLY A 85 4.10 13.64 10.25
N GLN A 86 3.35 13.12 9.26
CA GLN A 86 3.49 11.74 8.80
C GLN A 86 4.70 11.57 7.88
N LEU A 87 5.68 10.78 8.29
CA LEU A 87 6.93 10.59 7.54
C LEU A 87 7.00 9.26 6.78
N SER A 88 6.10 8.32 7.06
CA SER A 88 6.08 6.97 6.47
C SER A 88 5.23 6.90 5.20
N ALA A 89 5.69 6.15 4.20
CA ALA A 89 4.96 5.94 2.96
C ALA A 89 4.09 4.69 2.91
N CYS A 90 4.40 3.64 3.69
CA CYS A 90 3.81 2.32 3.53
C CYS A 90 3.04 1.89 4.78
N PHE A 91 1.79 1.46 4.59
CA PHE A 91 0.92 0.97 5.66
C PHE A 91 0.21 -0.31 5.21
N VAL A 92 -0.05 -1.21 6.14
CA VAL A 92 -0.92 -2.38 5.94
C VAL A 92 -2.03 -2.31 6.98
N LEU A 93 -3.28 -2.47 6.55
CA LEU A 93 -4.44 -2.48 7.43
C LEU A 93 -5.18 -3.82 7.29
N PRO A 94 -5.57 -4.45 8.41
CA PRO A 94 -6.42 -5.63 8.37
C PRO A 94 -7.83 -5.23 7.89
N VAL A 95 -8.50 -6.17 7.21
CA VAL A 95 -9.90 -6.02 6.80
C VAL A 95 -10.67 -7.21 7.39
N GLU A 96 -11.36 -6.96 8.50
CA GLU A 96 -12.13 -7.99 9.20
C GLU A 96 -13.46 -8.27 8.51
N ASP A 97 -13.98 -9.49 8.62
CA ASP A 97 -15.26 -9.92 8.01
C ASP A 97 -16.49 -9.42 8.79
N SER A 98 -16.58 -8.09 8.95
CA SER A 98 -17.70 -7.38 9.55
C SER A 98 -17.85 -5.99 8.92
N ILE A 99 -19.06 -5.41 8.98
CA ILE A 99 -19.29 -4.05 8.47
C ILE A 99 -18.43 -3.06 9.24
N ASP A 100 -18.37 -3.16 10.57
CA ASP A 100 -17.56 -2.25 11.39
C ASP A 100 -16.07 -2.35 11.04
N GLY A 101 -15.54 -3.57 10.93
CA GLY A 101 -14.13 -3.79 10.56
C GLY A 101 -13.79 -3.28 9.16
N ILE A 102 -14.68 -3.49 8.19
CA ILE A 102 -14.53 -2.96 6.83
C ILE A 102 -14.49 -1.43 6.85
N PHE A 103 -15.46 -0.78 7.49
CA PHE A 103 -15.55 0.68 7.47
C PHE A 103 -14.52 1.37 8.38
N ASP A 104 -14.05 0.71 9.43
CA ASP A 104 -12.89 1.17 10.20
C ASP A 104 -11.61 1.13 9.37
N ALA A 105 -11.40 0.08 8.58
CA ALA A 105 -10.29 0.02 7.62
C ALA A 105 -10.40 1.14 6.56
N VAL A 106 -11.59 1.40 6.00
CA VAL A 106 -11.83 2.52 5.07
C VAL A 106 -11.52 3.87 5.72
N LYS A 107 -11.99 4.10 6.95
CA LYS A 107 -11.75 5.33 7.71
C LYS A 107 -10.26 5.54 7.99
N ASN A 108 -9.55 4.49 8.38
CA ASN A 108 -8.11 4.56 8.64
C ASN A 108 -7.32 4.79 7.35
N MET A 109 -7.69 4.12 6.25
CA MET A 109 -7.15 4.39 4.92
C MET A 109 -7.31 5.86 4.55
N ALA A 110 -8.50 6.43 4.72
CA ALA A 110 -8.78 7.82 4.39
C ALA A 110 -7.84 8.80 5.14
N LYS A 111 -7.60 8.54 6.43
CA LYS A 111 -6.65 9.34 7.24
C LYS A 111 -5.22 9.19 6.76
N ILE A 112 -4.78 7.97 6.46
CA ILE A 112 -3.43 7.69 5.96
C ILE A 112 -3.20 8.39 4.62
N HIS A 113 -4.15 8.26 3.69
CA HIS A 113 -4.09 8.90 2.38
C HIS A 113 -4.07 10.41 2.51
N LYS A 114 -4.91 11.01 3.38
CA LYS A 114 -4.88 12.46 3.66
C LYS A 114 -3.48 12.95 4.05
N SER A 115 -2.70 12.14 4.77
CA SER A 115 -1.34 12.46 5.20
C SER A 115 -0.22 12.07 4.22
N GLY A 116 -0.56 11.50 3.05
CA GLY A 116 0.40 11.15 1.99
C GLY A 116 0.91 9.71 1.99
N GLY A 117 0.40 8.84 2.88
CA GLY A 117 0.74 7.41 2.89
C GLY A 117 -0.06 6.61 1.86
N GLY A 118 0.51 5.48 1.42
CA GLY A 118 -0.17 4.43 0.67
C GLY A 118 -0.54 3.26 1.58
N THR A 119 -1.52 2.47 1.18
CA THR A 119 -2.11 1.41 2.02
C THR A 119 -2.18 0.07 1.30
N GLY A 120 -1.93 -1.01 2.02
CA GLY A 120 -2.14 -2.38 1.56
C GLY A 120 -3.16 -3.11 2.41
N PHE A 121 -3.90 -4.03 1.78
CA PHE A 121 -4.96 -4.79 2.41
C PHE A 121 -4.93 -6.24 1.92
N SER A 122 -5.21 -7.18 2.82
CA SER A 122 -5.63 -8.53 2.44
C SER A 122 -7.15 -8.60 2.57
N PHE A 123 -7.84 -8.93 1.48
CA PHE A 123 -9.28 -9.11 1.46
C PHE A 123 -9.70 -10.57 1.66
N SER A 124 -8.73 -11.46 1.91
CA SER A 124 -8.93 -12.91 2.01
C SER A 124 -9.74 -13.36 3.22
N ALA A 125 -9.89 -12.50 4.24
CA ALA A 125 -10.70 -12.80 5.41
C ALA A 125 -12.20 -12.60 5.16
N LEU A 126 -12.56 -11.76 4.18
CA LEU A 126 -13.95 -11.48 3.85
C LEU A 126 -14.61 -12.72 3.28
N ARG A 127 -15.84 -13.02 3.73
CA ARG A 127 -16.59 -14.15 3.19
C ARG A 127 -16.93 -13.95 1.70
N PRO A 128 -17.01 -15.04 0.92
CA PRO A 128 -17.21 -14.94 -0.51
C PRO A 128 -18.60 -14.41 -0.86
N LYS A 129 -18.76 -13.97 -2.11
CA LYS A 129 -20.05 -13.56 -2.64
C LYS A 129 -21.07 -14.70 -2.54
N GLY A 130 -22.28 -14.39 -2.08
CA GLY A 130 -23.36 -15.36 -1.89
C GLY A 130 -23.32 -16.11 -0.54
N ASP A 131 -22.26 -15.95 0.27
CA ASP A 131 -22.24 -16.57 1.61
C ASP A 131 -23.23 -15.91 2.57
N ILE A 132 -23.71 -16.66 3.55
CA ILE A 132 -24.78 -16.27 4.45
C ILE A 132 -24.33 -15.19 5.43
N ILE A 133 -25.15 -14.15 5.58
CA ILE A 133 -25.05 -13.15 6.64
C ILE A 133 -25.98 -13.53 7.78
N LYS A 134 -25.44 -14.12 8.86
CA LYS A 134 -26.24 -14.64 9.98
C LYS A 134 -27.19 -13.62 10.62
N SER A 135 -26.83 -12.34 10.66
CA SER A 135 -27.64 -11.30 11.31
C SER A 135 -28.89 -10.91 10.53
N THR A 136 -28.83 -10.96 9.19
CA THR A 136 -29.94 -10.55 8.30
C THR A 136 -30.56 -11.75 7.56
N MET A 137 -29.92 -12.92 7.64
CA MET A 137 -30.20 -14.10 6.82
C MET A 137 -30.16 -13.83 5.30
N GLY A 138 -29.48 -12.75 4.89
CA GLY A 138 -29.23 -12.41 3.49
C GLY A 138 -27.90 -12.96 2.98
N GLU A 139 -27.54 -12.56 1.76
CA GLU A 139 -26.30 -12.97 1.08
C GLU A 139 -25.23 -11.87 1.10
N SER A 140 -23.97 -12.27 1.19
CA SER A 140 -22.81 -11.39 1.11
C SER A 140 -22.58 -10.88 -0.32
N SER A 141 -22.24 -9.60 -0.45
CA SER A 141 -21.80 -9.03 -1.73
C SER A 141 -20.39 -9.47 -2.14
N GLY A 142 -19.63 -10.07 -1.21
CA GLY A 142 -18.26 -10.54 -1.42
C GLY A 142 -17.19 -9.43 -1.39
N PRO A 143 -15.89 -9.82 -1.33
CA PRO A 143 -14.75 -8.92 -1.22
C PRO A 143 -14.70 -7.85 -2.31
N LEU A 144 -14.92 -8.21 -3.59
CA LEU A 144 -14.79 -7.25 -4.70
C LEU A 144 -15.78 -6.08 -4.59
N SER A 145 -16.98 -6.33 -4.06
CA SER A 145 -17.95 -5.26 -3.81
C SER A 145 -17.42 -4.25 -2.79
N PHE A 146 -16.80 -4.73 -1.71
CA PHE A 146 -16.21 -3.85 -0.71
C PHE A 146 -14.93 -3.19 -1.21
N MET A 147 -14.11 -3.88 -2.00
CA MET A 147 -12.93 -3.27 -2.64
C MET A 147 -13.31 -2.04 -3.49
N ASN A 148 -14.48 -2.04 -4.16
CA ASN A 148 -14.98 -0.86 -4.88
C ASN A 148 -15.29 0.32 -3.94
N VAL A 149 -15.68 0.08 -2.69
CA VAL A 149 -15.86 1.13 -1.67
C VAL A 149 -14.52 1.77 -1.33
N PHE A 150 -13.47 0.96 -1.14
CA PHE A 150 -12.11 1.47 -0.92
C PHE A 150 -11.63 2.27 -2.14
N ASP A 151 -11.82 1.75 -3.35
CA ASP A 151 -11.41 2.40 -4.61
C ASP A 151 -12.09 3.76 -4.82
N SER A 152 -13.40 3.81 -4.57
CA SER A 152 -14.20 5.04 -4.66
C SER A 152 -13.75 6.06 -3.61
N THR A 153 -13.47 5.59 -2.39
CA THR A 153 -12.96 6.46 -1.31
C THR A 153 -11.59 7.03 -1.66
N THR A 154 -10.69 6.23 -2.24
CA THR A 154 -9.39 6.71 -2.70
C THR A 154 -9.53 7.75 -3.81
N SER A 155 -10.48 7.59 -4.72
CA SER A 155 -10.76 8.58 -5.77
C SER A 155 -11.25 9.91 -5.20
N ALA A 156 -12.04 9.88 -4.13
CA ALA A 156 -12.55 11.08 -3.44
C ALA A 156 -11.46 11.82 -2.64
N ILE A 157 -10.38 11.14 -2.24
CA ILE A 157 -9.31 11.71 -1.42
C ILE A 157 -8.11 12.05 -2.30
N THR A 158 -8.05 13.30 -2.75
CA THR A 158 -6.81 13.89 -3.27
C THR A 158 -5.90 14.23 -2.10
N GLN A 159 -4.69 13.68 -2.03
CA GLN A 159 -3.75 13.84 -0.91
C GLN A 159 -3.20 15.28 -0.83
N GLY A 160 -4.00 16.21 -0.29
CA GLY A 160 -3.63 17.62 -0.14
C GLY A 160 -3.16 18.29 -1.45
N GLY A 161 -3.65 17.82 -2.60
CA GLY A 161 -3.26 18.31 -3.93
C GLY A 161 -1.90 17.85 -4.46
N ARG A 162 -1.09 17.08 -3.69
CA ARG A 162 0.30 16.72 -4.07
C ARG A 162 0.43 15.34 -4.72
N ARG A 163 -0.40 14.37 -4.31
CA ARG A 163 -0.34 12.97 -4.78
C ARG A 163 -1.73 12.32 -4.75
N ARG A 164 -1.93 11.29 -5.57
CA ARG A 164 -3.14 10.44 -5.54
C ARG A 164 -2.91 9.30 -4.54
N GLY A 165 -3.94 8.95 -3.77
CA GLY A 165 -3.89 7.76 -2.93
C GLY A 165 -3.64 6.51 -3.78
N ALA A 166 -2.98 5.52 -3.19
CA ALA A 166 -2.65 4.28 -3.86
C ALA A 166 -2.86 3.12 -2.89
N ASN A 167 -3.49 2.06 -3.40
CA ASN A 167 -3.78 0.86 -2.64
C ASN A 167 -3.04 -0.36 -3.20
N MET A 168 -2.70 -1.29 -2.32
CA MET A 168 -2.38 -2.67 -2.65
C MET A 168 -3.53 -3.56 -2.17
N GLY A 169 -4.04 -4.42 -3.06
CA GLY A 169 -5.13 -5.35 -2.77
C GLY A 169 -4.64 -6.77 -2.98
N ILE A 170 -4.73 -7.60 -1.95
CA ILE A 170 -4.25 -8.97 -1.97
C ILE A 170 -5.41 -9.92 -1.71
N MET A 171 -5.45 -11.02 -2.46
CA MET A 171 -6.35 -12.15 -2.21
C MET A 171 -5.57 -13.46 -2.26
N ASN A 172 -5.80 -14.34 -1.29
CA ASN A 172 -5.21 -15.67 -1.27
C ASN A 172 -5.73 -16.49 -2.45
N VAL A 173 -4.84 -17.28 -3.04
CA VAL A 173 -5.14 -18.10 -4.23
C VAL A 173 -6.23 -19.16 -3.98
N ASN A 174 -6.48 -19.54 -2.73
CA ASN A 174 -7.53 -20.47 -2.34
C ASN A 174 -8.86 -19.79 -1.99
N HIS A 175 -8.99 -18.47 -2.14
CA HIS A 175 -10.24 -17.79 -1.86
C HIS A 175 -11.30 -18.13 -2.94
N PRO A 176 -12.58 -18.36 -2.60
CA PRO A 176 -13.59 -18.76 -3.60
C PRO A 176 -13.83 -17.73 -4.71
N ASP A 177 -13.68 -16.44 -4.41
CA ASP A 177 -13.79 -15.35 -5.39
C ASP A 177 -12.49 -15.08 -6.20
N ILE A 178 -11.48 -15.95 -6.14
CA ILE A 178 -10.16 -15.69 -6.74
C ILE A 178 -10.22 -15.45 -8.26
N GLU A 179 -11.04 -16.20 -9.01
CA GLU A 179 -11.17 -16.02 -10.46
C GLU A 179 -11.78 -14.65 -10.83
N ALA A 180 -12.74 -14.20 -10.02
CA ALA A 180 -13.33 -12.87 -10.17
C ALA A 180 -12.29 -11.78 -9.83
N PHE A 181 -11.49 -12.00 -8.78
CA PHE A 181 -10.40 -11.09 -8.40
C PHE A 181 -9.34 -10.96 -9.51
N ILE A 182 -8.90 -12.08 -10.09
CA ILE A 182 -7.92 -12.10 -11.19
C ILE A 182 -8.42 -11.31 -12.40
N SER A 183 -9.70 -11.43 -12.73
CA SER A 183 -10.29 -10.77 -13.90
C SER A 183 -10.84 -9.37 -13.64
N ALA A 184 -10.73 -8.85 -12.40
CA ALA A 184 -11.37 -7.60 -11.98
C ALA A 184 -10.93 -6.37 -12.80
N LYS A 185 -9.64 -6.24 -13.11
CA LYS A 185 -9.12 -5.14 -13.93
C LYS A 185 -9.22 -5.41 -15.43
N GLU A 186 -8.91 -6.62 -15.87
CA GLU A 186 -8.91 -6.98 -17.28
C GLU A 186 -10.32 -6.81 -17.88
N LYS A 187 -11.32 -7.45 -17.26
CA LYS A 187 -12.67 -7.58 -17.80
C LYS A 187 -13.65 -6.57 -17.23
N LEU A 188 -13.61 -6.32 -15.93
CA LEU A 188 -14.59 -5.45 -15.27
C LEU A 188 -14.17 -3.97 -15.26
N LYS A 189 -12.90 -3.69 -15.59
CA LYS A 189 -12.31 -2.33 -15.54
C LYS A 189 -12.47 -1.64 -14.18
N LEU A 190 -12.59 -2.41 -13.11
CA LEU A 190 -12.74 -1.92 -11.73
C LEU A 190 -11.37 -1.72 -11.07
N LEU A 191 -11.37 -1.12 -9.86
CA LEU A 191 -10.22 -1.09 -8.94
C LEU A 191 -8.99 -0.37 -9.48
N GLN A 192 -9.18 0.79 -10.12
CA GLN A 192 -8.11 1.54 -10.79
C GLN A 192 -7.10 2.15 -9.81
N ASN A 193 -7.47 2.37 -8.55
CA ASN A 193 -6.57 2.88 -7.51
C ASN A 193 -5.88 1.76 -6.71
N PHE A 194 -6.09 0.50 -7.11
CA PHE A 194 -5.39 -0.64 -6.54
C PHE A 194 -4.31 -1.14 -7.49
N ASN A 195 -3.20 -1.63 -6.93
CA ASN A 195 -2.42 -2.71 -7.54
C ASN A 195 -2.93 -4.01 -6.94
N LEU A 196 -3.17 -5.03 -7.76
CA LEU A 196 -3.71 -6.31 -7.33
C LEU A 196 -2.60 -7.36 -7.30
N SER A 197 -2.62 -8.25 -6.31
CA SER A 197 -1.72 -9.40 -6.27
C SER A 197 -2.41 -10.63 -5.68
N VAL A 198 -2.15 -11.78 -6.27
CA VAL A 198 -2.58 -13.07 -5.72
C VAL A 198 -1.52 -13.56 -4.74
N ALA A 199 -1.91 -13.80 -3.49
CA ALA A 199 -1.06 -14.46 -2.51
C ALA A 199 -1.05 -15.97 -2.79
N VAL A 200 0.04 -16.46 -3.36
CA VAL A 200 0.26 -17.86 -3.71
C VAL A 200 1.07 -18.56 -2.63
N THR A 201 0.68 -19.81 -2.37
CA THR A 201 1.34 -20.72 -1.43
C THR A 201 2.24 -21.71 -2.16
N ASP A 202 3.17 -22.31 -1.44
CA ASP A 202 4.01 -23.42 -1.95
C ASP A 202 3.12 -24.58 -2.44
N GLU A 203 2.03 -24.88 -1.72
CA GLU A 203 1.04 -25.91 -2.10
C GLU A 203 0.40 -25.64 -3.47
N PHE A 204 0.05 -24.38 -3.74
CA PHE A 204 -0.52 -24.02 -5.03
C PHE A 204 0.50 -24.20 -6.15
N ILE A 205 1.74 -23.75 -5.95
CA ILE A 205 2.82 -23.89 -6.93
C ILE A 205 3.12 -25.37 -7.22
N GLU A 206 3.14 -26.23 -6.19
CA GLU A 206 3.27 -27.68 -6.40
C GLU A 206 2.07 -28.28 -7.15
N SER A 207 0.86 -27.76 -6.91
CA SER A 207 -0.33 -28.19 -7.64
C SER A 207 -0.27 -27.81 -9.13
N VAL A 208 0.28 -26.63 -9.45
CA VAL A 208 0.55 -26.20 -10.83
C VAL A 208 1.56 -27.15 -11.50
N LYS A 209 2.71 -27.40 -10.87
CA LYS A 209 3.74 -28.30 -11.43
C LYS A 209 3.23 -29.71 -11.71
N ASN A 210 2.38 -30.23 -10.84
CA ASN A 210 1.84 -31.58 -10.94
C ASN A 210 0.54 -31.68 -11.75
N ASN A 211 0.03 -30.56 -12.27
CA ASN A 211 -1.24 -30.48 -12.99
C ASN A 211 -2.42 -31.09 -12.21
N SER A 212 -2.51 -30.78 -10.92
CA SER A 212 -3.55 -31.27 -10.03
C SER A 212 -4.65 -30.22 -9.80
N SER A 213 -5.73 -30.67 -9.16
CA SER A 213 -6.79 -29.79 -8.66
C SER A 213 -6.33 -29.06 -7.40
N PHE A 214 -6.80 -27.83 -7.21
CA PHE A 214 -6.58 -27.01 -6.03
C PHE A 214 -7.91 -26.65 -5.36
N ASN A 215 -7.96 -26.64 -4.03
CA ASN A 215 -9.20 -26.40 -3.28
C ASN A 215 -9.42 -24.90 -3.07
N LEU A 216 -10.65 -24.43 -3.31
CA LEU A 216 -11.09 -23.12 -2.85
C LEU A 216 -11.84 -23.26 -1.53
N ILE A 217 -11.44 -22.47 -0.54
CA ILE A 217 -11.82 -22.65 0.87
C ILE A 217 -12.49 -21.37 1.36
N ASN A 218 -13.71 -21.49 1.87
CA ASN A 218 -14.42 -20.36 2.45
C ASN A 218 -13.75 -19.94 3.78
N PRO A 219 -13.23 -18.71 3.91
CA PRO A 219 -12.46 -18.28 5.08
C PRO A 219 -13.28 -18.25 6.37
N ARG A 220 -14.61 -18.10 6.29
CA ARG A 220 -15.50 -18.03 7.45
C ARG A 220 -15.70 -19.39 8.12
N ASN A 221 -15.77 -20.46 7.34
CA ASN A 221 -16.17 -21.79 7.83
C ASN A 221 -15.14 -22.89 7.57
N GLN A 222 -14.05 -22.57 6.85
CA GLN A 222 -12.94 -23.46 6.53
C GLN A 222 -13.34 -24.70 5.71
N LYS A 223 -14.51 -24.69 5.07
CA LYS A 223 -14.97 -25.76 4.18
C LYS A 223 -14.51 -25.51 2.75
N ILE A 224 -14.23 -26.60 2.05
CA ILE A 224 -13.99 -26.58 0.60
C ILE A 224 -15.32 -26.25 -0.08
N GLU A 225 -15.34 -25.14 -0.81
CA GLU A 225 -16.51 -24.67 -1.56
C GLU A 225 -16.49 -25.23 -2.99
N SER A 226 -15.30 -25.29 -3.59
CA SER A 226 -15.09 -25.86 -4.93
C SER A 226 -13.64 -26.30 -5.13
N LYS A 227 -13.38 -26.93 -6.27
CA LYS A 227 -12.03 -27.27 -6.74
C LYS A 227 -11.81 -26.69 -8.12
N VAL A 228 -10.60 -26.22 -8.38
CA VAL A 228 -10.18 -25.66 -9.67
C VAL A 228 -8.95 -26.40 -10.21
N ASN A 229 -8.71 -26.35 -11.52
CA ASN A 229 -7.45 -26.83 -12.07
C ASN A 229 -6.36 -25.79 -11.79
N ALA A 230 -5.26 -26.19 -11.14
CA ALA A 230 -4.21 -25.27 -10.72
C ALA A 230 -3.50 -24.60 -11.92
N ASN A 231 -3.19 -25.36 -12.98
CA ASN A 231 -2.59 -24.79 -14.20
C ASN A 231 -3.52 -23.77 -14.86
N ALA A 232 -4.79 -24.11 -15.03
CA ALA A 232 -5.75 -23.20 -15.65
C ALA A 232 -5.89 -21.90 -14.84
N LEU A 233 -5.90 -21.98 -13.51
CA LEU A 233 -5.92 -20.79 -12.65
C LEU A 233 -4.63 -19.97 -12.81
N PHE A 234 -3.47 -20.63 -12.80
CA PHE A 234 -2.17 -19.95 -12.99
C PHE A 234 -2.06 -19.30 -14.38
N ASP A 235 -2.51 -19.97 -15.43
CA ASP A 235 -2.60 -19.43 -16.79
C ASP A 235 -3.52 -18.22 -16.85
N SER A 236 -4.63 -18.23 -16.10
CA SER A 236 -5.53 -17.08 -16.02
C SER A 236 -4.87 -15.87 -15.37
N ILE A 237 -4.04 -16.08 -14.33
CA ILE A 237 -3.23 -15.02 -13.70
C ILE A 237 -2.24 -14.47 -14.71
N ALA A 238 -1.47 -15.34 -15.36
CA ALA A 238 -0.45 -14.95 -16.34
C ALA A 238 -1.07 -14.19 -17.52
N LYS A 239 -2.23 -14.64 -18.01
CA LYS A 239 -2.96 -13.97 -19.09
C LYS A 239 -3.44 -12.59 -18.66
N ALA A 240 -4.07 -12.45 -17.50
CA ALA A 240 -4.53 -11.15 -17.01
C ALA A 240 -3.34 -10.19 -16.83
N ALA A 241 -2.24 -10.65 -16.23
CA ALA A 241 -1.02 -9.88 -16.07
C ALA A 241 -0.42 -9.45 -17.42
N TRP A 242 -0.43 -10.32 -18.43
CA TRP A 242 -0.02 -9.97 -19.79
C TRP A 242 -0.95 -8.92 -20.43
N THR A 243 -2.26 -9.02 -20.22
CA THR A 243 -3.25 -8.10 -20.81
C THR A 243 -3.21 -6.70 -20.19
N CYS A 244 -3.10 -6.59 -18.86
CA CYS A 244 -3.26 -5.31 -18.17
C CYS A 244 -2.23 -5.00 -17.06
N GLY A 245 -1.24 -5.86 -16.85
CA GLY A 245 -0.23 -5.69 -15.80
C GLY A 245 -0.66 -6.18 -14.40
N ASP A 246 -1.88 -6.69 -14.25
CA ASP A 246 -2.43 -7.18 -12.98
C ASP A 246 -3.18 -8.52 -13.17
N PRO A 247 -3.26 -9.37 -12.13
CA PRO A 247 -2.62 -9.20 -10.83
C PRO A 247 -1.16 -9.69 -10.82
N GLY A 248 -0.36 -9.14 -9.92
CA GLY A 248 0.95 -9.68 -9.57
C GLY A 248 0.85 -10.94 -8.70
N LEU A 249 2.01 -11.47 -8.28
CA LEU A 249 2.10 -12.60 -7.35
C LEU A 249 2.83 -12.20 -6.07
N ILE A 250 2.33 -12.69 -4.94
CA ILE A 250 2.99 -12.61 -3.64
C ILE A 250 3.19 -14.03 -3.13
N PHE A 251 4.44 -14.45 -2.96
CA PHE A 251 4.79 -15.75 -2.39
C PHE A 251 4.72 -15.69 -0.87
N ILE A 252 3.52 -15.90 -0.33
CA ILE A 252 3.23 -15.59 1.08
C ILE A 252 4.00 -16.50 2.04
N ASP A 253 4.21 -17.76 1.65
CA ASP A 253 4.96 -18.72 2.46
C ASP A 253 6.44 -18.35 2.56
N GLU A 254 7.05 -17.90 1.47
CA GLU A 254 8.44 -17.44 1.45
C GLU A 254 8.64 -16.19 2.31
N ILE A 255 7.70 -15.24 2.25
CA ILE A 255 7.73 -14.03 3.09
C ILE A 255 7.69 -14.42 4.57
N ASN A 256 6.75 -15.30 4.95
CA ASN A 256 6.59 -15.71 6.34
C ASN A 256 7.75 -16.57 6.83
N ARG A 257 8.33 -17.42 5.98
CA ARG A 257 9.52 -18.23 6.32
C ARG A 257 10.73 -17.37 6.68
N LYS A 258 10.84 -16.18 6.09
CA LYS A 258 11.93 -15.22 6.31
C LYS A 258 11.54 -14.05 7.21
N ASN A 259 10.33 -14.03 7.77
CA ASN A 259 9.88 -12.95 8.64
C ASN A 259 10.66 -12.99 9.98
N PRO A 260 11.47 -11.98 10.31
CA PRO A 260 12.22 -11.96 11.57
C PRO A 260 11.35 -11.64 12.79
N THR A 261 10.09 -11.23 12.58
CA THR A 261 9.16 -10.79 13.63
C THR A 261 7.76 -11.40 13.45
N PRO A 262 7.61 -12.73 13.41
CA PRO A 262 6.33 -13.39 13.11
C PRO A 262 5.26 -13.22 14.20
N ALA A 263 5.64 -12.76 15.39
CA ALA A 263 4.70 -12.49 16.48
C ALA A 263 4.19 -11.03 16.53
N LEU A 264 4.79 -10.13 15.75
CA LEU A 264 4.44 -8.70 15.73
C LEU A 264 3.54 -8.32 14.55
N GLY A 265 3.26 -9.26 13.64
CA GLY A 265 2.42 -9.09 12.47
C GLY A 265 1.68 -10.38 12.17
#